data_AF-A0A934L5T8-F1
#
_entry.id   AF-A0A934L5T8-F1
#
_cell.length_a   1.000
_cell.length_b   1.000
_cell.length_c   1.000
_cell.angle_alpha   90.00
_cell.angle_beta   90.00
_cell.angle_gamma   90.00
#
_symmetry.space_group_name_H-M   'P 1'
#
loop_
_entity.id
_entity.type
_entity.pdbx_description
1 polymer ?
#
loop_
_entity_poly.entity_id
_entity_poly.type
_entity_poly.pdbx_seq_one_letter_code
_entity_poly.pdbx_strand_id
1 'polypeptide(L)'
;MLSISSHSQSRDAGFTLIELLMVVAIIALLASIAIPQYSAFKERAINASMVNDARNALIQEEAYFVDAKTYLALPALTGPSSVTIGTAYFVVSKDNVLTITAGAGGIADSYIVSVTNPNSTGAHGTVTMLTDGTCSWSGGAAC
;
A
#
# COMPACT_ATOMS: atom_id res chain seq x y z
N MET A 1 75.85 -8.77 -28.64
CA MET A 1 74.48 -9.32 -28.66
C MET A 1 73.84 -8.93 -27.33
N LEU A 2 73.19 -7.76 -27.26
CA LEU A 2 72.47 -7.29 -26.08
C LEU A 2 71.02 -7.12 -26.50
N SER A 3 70.19 -8.08 -26.09
CA SER A 3 68.75 -8.08 -26.34
C SER A 3 68.08 -7.19 -25.29
N ILE A 4 67.44 -6.10 -25.72
CA ILE A 4 66.58 -5.28 -24.86
C ILE A 4 65.15 -5.79 -25.03
N SER A 5 64.63 -6.49 -24.03
CA SER A 5 63.22 -6.88 -23.95
C SER A 5 62.36 -5.66 -23.61
N SER A 6 61.46 -5.27 -24.51
CA SER A 6 60.46 -4.23 -24.25
C SER A 6 59.33 -4.78 -23.37
N HIS A 7 59.27 -4.36 -22.11
CA HIS A 7 58.11 -4.58 -21.25
C HIS A 7 57.04 -3.52 -21.54
N SER A 8 55.93 -3.90 -22.18
CA SER A 8 54.75 -3.03 -22.26
C SER A 8 54.05 -3.02 -20.90
N GLN A 9 54.21 -1.95 -20.12
CA GLN A 9 53.44 -1.77 -18.89
C GLN A 9 51.98 -1.46 -19.25
N SER A 10 51.10 -2.45 -19.10
CA SER A 10 49.66 -2.24 -18.99
C SER A 10 49.41 -1.39 -17.74
N ARG A 11 48.88 -0.17 -17.93
CA ARG A 11 48.45 0.70 -16.83
C ARG A 11 47.22 0.07 -16.20
N ASP A 12 47.39 -0.61 -15.06
CA ASP A 12 46.28 -0.98 -14.21
C ASP A 12 45.64 0.32 -13.68
N ALA A 13 44.48 0.67 -14.24
CA ALA A 13 43.67 1.79 -13.76
C ALA A 13 42.97 1.36 -12.46
N GLY A 14 43.63 1.62 -11.32
CA GLY A 14 43.03 1.45 -10.00
C GLY A 14 42.06 2.60 -9.68
N PHE A 15 40.94 2.27 -9.02
CA PHE A 15 40.02 3.25 -8.45
C PHE A 15 40.73 3.96 -7.29
N THR A 16 40.66 5.30 -7.23
CA THR A 16 41.31 6.00 -6.12
C THR A 16 40.46 5.89 -4.85
N LEU A 17 41.12 5.78 -3.68
CA LEU A 17 40.42 5.78 -2.39
C LEU A 17 39.62 7.07 -2.17
N ILE A 18 40.10 8.19 -2.73
CA ILE A 18 39.41 9.47 -2.63
C ILE A 18 38.15 9.54 -3.51
N GLU A 19 38.15 8.92 -4.69
CA GLU A 19 36.94 8.79 -5.51
C GLU A 19 35.85 8.04 -4.77
N LEU A 20 36.20 6.91 -4.13
CA LEU A 20 35.21 6.14 -3.39
C LEU A 20 34.71 6.91 -2.15
N LEU A 21 35.59 7.64 -1.46
CA LEU A 21 35.24 8.43 -0.29
C LEU A 21 34.26 9.57 -0.61
N MET A 22 34.48 10.31 -1.69
CA MET A 22 33.56 11.38 -2.10
C MET A 22 32.20 10.82 -2.53
N VAL A 23 32.18 9.66 -3.21
CA VAL A 23 30.94 9.02 -3.65
C VAL A 23 30.07 8.60 -2.47
N VAL A 24 30.64 7.92 -1.46
CA VAL A 24 29.85 7.53 -0.28
C VAL A 24 29.39 8.75 0.53
N ALA A 25 30.18 9.83 0.55
CA ALA A 25 29.78 11.08 1.20
C ALA A 25 28.55 11.71 0.52
N ILE A 26 28.51 11.74 -0.81
CA ILE A 26 27.36 12.27 -1.56
C ILE A 26 26.14 11.37 -1.39
N ILE A 27 26.31 10.04 -1.47
CA ILE A 27 25.20 9.09 -1.25
C ILE A 27 24.62 9.23 0.16
N ALA A 28 25.46 9.40 1.18
CA ALA A 28 25.00 9.60 2.56
C ALA A 28 24.16 10.89 2.71
N LEU A 29 24.55 11.97 2.04
CA LEU A 29 23.79 13.22 2.04
C LEU A 29 22.42 13.04 1.37
N LEU A 30 22.36 12.39 0.20
CA LEU A 30 21.09 12.13 -0.49
C LEU A 30 20.19 11.17 0.32
N ALA A 31 20.75 10.12 0.91
CA ALA A 31 20.01 9.16 1.71
C ALA A 31 19.36 9.80 2.95
N SER A 32 20.05 10.76 3.58
CA SER A 32 19.54 11.46 4.77
C SER A 32 18.22 12.20 4.52
N ILE A 33 18.02 12.72 3.30
CA ILE A 33 16.80 13.43 2.89
C ILE A 33 15.76 12.44 2.34
N ALA A 34 16.21 11.45 1.57
CA ALA A 34 15.32 10.52 0.86
C ALA A 34 14.59 9.55 1.80
N ILE A 35 15.26 9.03 2.84
CA ILE A 35 14.69 8.03 3.75
C ILE A 35 13.43 8.53 4.48
N PRO A 36 13.42 9.69 5.16
CA PRO A 36 12.23 10.16 5.86
C PRO A 36 11.08 10.48 4.89
N GLN A 37 11.38 11.01 3.70
CA GLN A 37 10.37 11.29 2.68
C GLN A 37 9.72 10.01 2.16
N TYR A 38 10.52 8.98 1.85
CA TYR A 38 10.02 7.71 1.34
C TYR A 38 9.01 7.05 2.30
N SER A 39 9.28 7.09 3.61
CA SER A 39 8.35 6.56 4.62
C SER A 39 6.97 7.23 4.54
N ALA A 40 6.93 8.56 4.45
CA ALA A 40 5.68 9.32 4.35
C ALA A 40 4.95 9.11 3.01
N PHE A 41 5.68 8.83 1.91
CA PHE A 41 5.06 8.46 0.63
C PHE A 41 4.46 7.05 0.68
N LYS A 42 5.18 6.09 1.26
CA LYS A 42 4.70 4.72 1.42
C LYS A 42 3.41 4.69 2.24
N GLU A 43 3.38 5.42 3.35
CA GLU A 43 2.20 5.52 4.22
C GLU A 43 0.98 6.09 3.48
N ARG A 44 1.16 7.18 2.73
CA ARG A 44 0.08 7.76 1.91
C ARG A 44 -0.43 6.80 0.83
N ALA A 45 0.47 6.02 0.23
CA ALA A 45 0.10 5.01 -0.76
C ALA A 45 -0.73 3.87 -0.14
N ILE A 46 -0.35 3.41 1.06
CA ILE A 46 -1.12 2.42 1.83
C ILE A 46 -2.50 2.98 2.16
N ASN A 47 -2.58 4.20 2.69
CA ASN A 47 -3.86 4.82 3.04
C ASN A 47 -4.79 4.97 1.82
N ALA A 48 -4.25 5.42 0.68
CA ALA A 48 -5.01 5.51 -0.56
C ALA A 48 -5.50 4.14 -1.04
N SER A 49 -4.66 3.10 -0.93
CA SER A 49 -5.00 1.72 -1.25
C SER A 49 -6.16 1.21 -0.38
N MET A 50 -6.11 1.44 0.93
CA MET A 50 -7.16 1.02 1.86
C MET A 50 -8.50 1.70 1.57
N VAL A 51 -8.48 3.02 1.30
CA VAL A 51 -9.68 3.77 0.93
C VAL A 51 -10.25 3.28 -0.41
N ASN A 52 -9.40 3.02 -1.39
CA ASN A 52 -9.84 2.51 -2.70
C ASN A 52 -10.50 1.13 -2.59
N ASP A 53 -9.91 0.21 -1.81
CA ASP A 53 -10.50 -1.11 -1.58
C ASP A 53 -11.87 -0.99 -0.88
N ALA A 54 -11.99 -0.09 0.10
CA ALA A 54 -13.26 0.16 0.78
C ALA A 54 -14.32 0.74 -0.17
N ARG A 55 -13.95 1.70 -1.05
CA ARG A 55 -14.84 2.26 -2.07
C ARG A 55 -15.29 1.21 -3.08
N ASN A 56 -14.37 0.35 -3.51
CA ASN A 56 -14.68 -0.72 -4.43
C ASN A 56 -15.71 -1.68 -3.80
N ALA A 57 -15.51 -2.09 -2.55
CA ALA A 57 -16.47 -2.92 -1.83
C ALA A 57 -17.85 -2.24 -1.71
N LEU A 58 -17.89 -0.96 -1.34
CA LEU A 58 -19.13 -0.18 -1.25
C LEU A 58 -19.90 -0.18 -2.57
N ILE A 59 -19.23 0.15 -3.69
CA ILE A 59 -19.88 0.18 -5.00
C ILE A 59 -20.49 -1.18 -5.37
N GLN A 60 -19.80 -2.29 -5.04
CA GLN A 60 -20.30 -3.62 -5.34
C GLN A 60 -21.44 -4.08 -4.41
N GLU A 61 -21.39 -3.70 -3.13
CA GLU A 61 -22.49 -3.94 -2.19
C GLU A 61 -23.75 -3.17 -2.61
N GLU A 62 -23.63 -1.91 -3.01
CA GLU A 62 -24.77 -1.12 -3.52
C GLU A 62 -25.35 -1.73 -4.79
N ALA A 63 -24.49 -2.20 -5.72
CA ALA A 63 -24.94 -2.88 -6.92
C ALA A 63 -25.67 -4.18 -6.59
N TYR A 64 -25.16 -4.97 -5.64
CA TYR A 64 -25.78 -6.22 -5.22
C TYR A 64 -27.14 -6.01 -4.53
N PHE A 65 -27.28 -4.94 -3.75
CA PHE A 65 -28.53 -4.62 -3.06
C PHE A 65 -29.69 -4.37 -4.03
N VAL A 66 -29.41 -3.83 -5.23
CA VAL A 66 -30.44 -3.62 -6.27
C VAL A 66 -31.17 -4.92 -6.60
N ASP A 67 -30.44 -6.02 -6.71
CA ASP A 67 -30.96 -7.34 -7.10
C ASP A 67 -31.39 -8.19 -5.91
N ALA A 68 -30.57 -8.25 -4.86
CA ALA A 68 -30.75 -9.17 -3.73
C ALA A 68 -31.57 -8.59 -2.57
N LYS A 69 -31.76 -7.27 -2.51
CA LYS A 69 -32.43 -6.54 -1.40
C LYS A 69 -31.81 -6.82 -0.03
N THR A 70 -30.54 -7.18 0.01
CA THR A 70 -29.71 -7.36 1.20
C THR A 70 -28.25 -7.13 0.82
N TYR A 71 -27.42 -6.78 1.79
CA TYR A 71 -25.97 -6.74 1.63
C TYR A 71 -25.35 -8.11 1.95
N LEU A 72 -24.11 -8.31 1.50
CA LEU A 72 -23.34 -9.51 1.78
C LEU A 72 -22.38 -9.25 2.95
N ALA A 73 -22.37 -10.14 3.93
CA ALA A 73 -21.33 -10.12 4.96
C ALA A 73 -20.10 -10.87 4.47
N LEU A 74 -18.91 -10.28 4.64
CA LEU A 74 -17.64 -10.91 4.30
C LEU A 74 -16.76 -11.00 5.55
N PRO A 75 -16.19 -12.18 5.85
CA PRO A 75 -15.18 -12.29 6.89
C PRO A 75 -13.92 -11.50 6.50
N ALA A 76 -12.94 -11.43 7.40
CA ALA A 76 -11.67 -10.78 7.10
C ALA A 76 -10.95 -11.50 5.94
N LEU A 77 -10.67 -10.75 4.87
CA LEU A 77 -9.96 -11.21 3.68
C LEU A 77 -8.67 -10.41 3.52
N THR A 78 -7.53 -11.12 3.52
CA THR A 78 -6.20 -10.51 3.34
C THR A 78 -5.82 -10.52 1.87
N GLY A 79 -5.45 -9.36 1.33
CA GLY A 79 -5.04 -9.21 -0.05
C GLY A 79 -3.63 -9.76 -0.34
N PRO A 80 -3.33 -10.19 -1.58
CA PRO A 80 -4.22 -10.16 -2.74
C PRO A 80 -5.22 -11.32 -2.73
N SER A 81 -6.50 -11.00 -2.64
CA SER A 81 -7.60 -11.97 -2.63
C SER A 81 -8.72 -11.44 -3.50
N SER A 82 -9.28 -12.30 -4.35
CA SER A 82 -10.47 -11.97 -5.14
C SER A 82 -11.72 -12.05 -4.25
N VAL A 83 -12.46 -10.96 -4.21
CA VAL A 83 -13.76 -10.86 -3.54
C VAL A 83 -14.84 -10.90 -4.61
N THR A 84 -15.88 -11.69 -4.39
CA THR A 84 -17.05 -11.77 -5.28
C THR A 84 -18.28 -11.36 -4.50
N ILE A 85 -19.01 -10.36 -5.01
CA ILE A 85 -20.28 -9.89 -4.46
C ILE A 85 -21.28 -9.94 -5.62
N GLY A 86 -22.27 -10.83 -5.52
CA GLY A 86 -23.15 -11.14 -6.65
C GLY A 86 -22.36 -11.67 -7.87
N THR A 87 -22.50 -10.98 -9.00
CA THR A 87 -21.78 -11.29 -10.26
C THR A 87 -20.52 -10.46 -10.48
N ALA A 88 -20.25 -9.49 -9.61
CA ALA A 88 -19.09 -8.63 -9.71
C ALA A 88 -17.94 -9.15 -8.85
N TYR A 89 -16.71 -8.83 -9.26
CA TYR A 89 -15.52 -9.17 -8.50
C TYR A 89 -14.53 -8.01 -8.46
N PHE A 90 -13.76 -7.95 -7.39
CA PHE A 90 -12.61 -7.06 -7.25
C PHE A 90 -11.50 -7.77 -6.48
N VAL A 91 -10.29 -7.21 -6.48
CA VAL A 91 -9.16 -7.77 -5.76
C VAL A 91 -8.79 -6.81 -4.65
N VAL A 92 -8.73 -7.33 -3.41
CA VAL A 92 -8.20 -6.57 -2.27
C VAL A 92 -6.71 -6.35 -2.49
N SER A 93 -6.25 -5.13 -2.30
CA SER A 93 -4.86 -4.76 -2.52
C SER A 93 -3.94 -5.49 -1.54
N LYS A 94 -2.68 -5.71 -1.95
CA LYS A 94 -1.70 -6.47 -1.18
C LYS A 94 -1.60 -5.97 0.28
N ASP A 95 -1.59 -6.91 1.22
CA ASP A 95 -1.47 -6.70 2.66
C ASP A 95 -2.66 -5.96 3.31
N ASN A 96 -3.61 -5.44 2.54
CA ASN A 96 -4.87 -4.92 3.11
C ASN A 96 -5.72 -6.09 3.60
N VAL A 97 -6.39 -5.89 4.73
CA VAL A 97 -7.37 -6.81 5.30
C VAL A 97 -8.72 -6.12 5.26
N LEU A 98 -9.62 -6.61 4.40
CA LEU A 98 -10.97 -6.09 4.21
C LEU A 98 -11.99 -6.97 4.92
N THR A 99 -12.96 -6.36 5.58
CA THR A 99 -14.10 -7.04 6.22
C THR A 99 -15.38 -6.28 5.91
N ILE A 100 -16.50 -6.98 5.71
CA ILE A 100 -17.84 -6.38 5.60
C ILE A 100 -18.72 -6.98 6.68
N THR A 101 -19.14 -6.16 7.63
CA THR A 101 -20.00 -6.57 8.74
C THR A 101 -21.34 -5.85 8.72
N ALA A 102 -22.33 -6.40 9.43
CA ALA A 102 -23.60 -5.73 9.64
C ALA A 102 -23.42 -4.37 10.34
N GLY A 103 -24.17 -3.36 9.89
CA GLY A 103 -24.32 -2.08 10.57
C GLY A 103 -25.42 -2.11 11.64
N ALA A 104 -25.85 -0.94 12.12
CA ALA A 104 -26.83 -0.82 13.20
C ALA A 104 -28.22 -1.38 12.85
N GLY A 105 -28.60 -1.40 11.56
CA GLY A 105 -29.84 -2.03 11.08
C GLY A 105 -29.71 -3.51 10.74
N GLY A 106 -28.55 -4.14 10.96
CA GLY A 106 -28.28 -5.48 10.45
C GLY A 106 -27.92 -5.47 8.95
N ILE A 107 -27.40 -6.59 8.45
CA ILE A 107 -26.84 -6.69 7.08
C ILE A 107 -27.87 -6.50 5.96
N ALA A 108 -29.16 -6.55 6.25
CA ALA A 108 -30.20 -6.24 5.26
C ALA A 108 -30.37 -4.73 5.05
N ASP A 109 -30.16 -3.93 6.10
CA ASP A 109 -30.45 -2.49 6.09
C ASP A 109 -29.18 -1.64 6.06
N SER A 110 -28.06 -2.15 6.60
CA SER A 110 -26.80 -1.41 6.70
C SER A 110 -25.60 -2.34 6.85
N TYR A 111 -24.45 -1.91 6.37
CA TYR A 111 -23.17 -2.59 6.50
C TYR A 111 -22.05 -1.59 6.82
N ILE A 112 -20.95 -2.14 7.28
CA ILE A 112 -19.71 -1.41 7.54
C ILE A 112 -18.60 -2.14 6.80
N VAL A 113 -17.91 -1.43 5.93
CA VAL A 113 -16.65 -1.90 5.33
C VAL A 113 -15.51 -1.42 6.20
N SER A 114 -14.70 -2.35 6.69
CA SER A 114 -13.50 -2.04 7.45
C SER A 114 -12.28 -2.54 6.71
N VAL A 115 -11.29 -1.67 6.49
CA VAL A 115 -10.02 -2.03 5.87
C VAL A 115 -8.88 -1.65 6.82
N THR A 116 -7.99 -2.61 7.08
CA THR A 116 -6.74 -2.38 7.83
C THR A 116 -5.54 -2.80 7.00
N ASN A 117 -4.35 -2.26 7.27
CA ASN A 117 -3.11 -2.79 6.71
C ASN A 117 -2.09 -2.88 7.85
N PRO A 118 -1.50 -4.05 8.13
CA PRO A 118 -0.54 -4.23 9.22
C PRO A 118 0.76 -3.46 9.01
N ASN A 119 1.02 -2.97 7.79
CA ASN A 119 2.17 -2.14 7.45
C ASN A 119 1.86 -0.63 7.53
N SER A 120 0.61 -0.23 7.84
CA SER A 120 0.28 1.15 8.16
C SER A 120 0.93 1.50 9.50
N THR A 121 1.85 2.48 9.48
CA THR A 121 2.63 2.88 10.66
C THR A 121 2.37 4.31 11.09
N GLY A 122 1.54 5.04 10.34
CA GLY A 122 1.14 6.40 10.60
C GLY A 122 -0.04 6.49 11.56
N ALA A 123 -0.57 7.72 11.70
CA ALA A 123 -1.70 8.01 12.59
C ALA A 123 -3.03 7.40 12.09
N HIS A 124 -3.08 6.99 10.83
CA HIS A 124 -4.27 6.46 10.18
C HIS A 124 -4.31 4.94 10.35
N GLY A 125 -5.16 4.46 11.26
CA GLY A 125 -5.34 3.03 11.53
C GLY A 125 -6.33 2.40 10.55
N THR A 126 -7.48 1.98 11.05
CA THR A 126 -8.56 1.38 10.24
C THR A 126 -9.29 2.43 9.41
N VAL A 127 -9.55 2.12 8.14
CA VAL A 127 -10.58 2.82 7.34
C VAL A 127 -11.92 2.15 7.63
N THR A 128 -12.91 2.94 7.98
CA THR A 128 -14.30 2.53 8.14
C THR A 128 -15.15 3.30 7.13
N MET A 129 -15.81 2.58 6.22
CA MET A 129 -16.87 3.12 5.37
C MET A 129 -18.23 2.58 5.80
N LEU A 130 -19.19 3.49 5.92
CA LEU A 130 -20.58 3.19 6.18
C LEU A 130 -21.36 3.09 4.85
N THR A 131 -22.53 2.47 4.89
CA THR A 131 -23.44 2.32 3.73
C THR A 131 -23.82 3.64 3.06
N ASP A 132 -23.80 4.77 3.78
CA ASP A 132 -24.09 6.09 3.20
C ASP A 132 -22.91 6.70 2.42
N GLY A 133 -21.78 5.99 2.31
CA GLY A 133 -20.56 6.47 1.69
C GLY A 133 -19.67 7.30 2.60
N THR A 134 -20.06 7.52 3.86
CA THR A 134 -19.23 8.23 4.84
C THR A 134 -17.99 7.39 5.13
N CYS A 135 -16.83 7.99 4.89
CA CYS A 135 -15.54 7.39 5.18
C CYS A 135 -14.84 8.07 6.35
N SER A 136 -14.32 7.27 7.27
CA SER A 136 -13.59 7.76 8.45
C SER A 136 -12.41 6.87 8.79
N TRP A 137 -11.39 7.47 9.40
CA TRP A 137 -10.28 6.78 10.02
C TRP A 137 -10.60 6.45 11.48
N SER A 138 -9.85 5.53 12.09
CA SER A 138 -9.97 5.16 13.51
C SER A 138 -9.90 6.35 14.50
N GLY A 139 -9.32 7.47 14.10
CA GLY A 139 -9.28 8.73 14.89
C GLY A 139 -10.45 9.69 14.66
N GLY A 140 -11.47 9.31 13.87
CA GLY A 140 -12.63 10.13 13.54
C GLY A 140 -12.41 11.17 12.44
N ALA A 141 -11.17 11.29 11.93
CA ALA A 141 -10.90 12.12 10.76
C ALA A 141 -11.55 11.52 9.51
N ALA A 142 -12.10 12.36 8.63
CA ALA A 142 -12.59 11.91 7.34
C ALA A 142 -11.45 11.39 6.45
N CYS A 143 -11.78 10.44 5.58
CA CYS A 143 -10.99 10.14 4.39
C CYS A 143 -11.64 10.83 3.17
#